data_AF-A0A2V8ZIE1-F1
#
_entry.id   AF-A0A2V8ZIE1-F1
#
_cell.length_a   1.000
_cell.length_b   1.000
_cell.length_c   1.000
_cell.angle_alpha   90.00
_cell.angle_beta   90.00
_cell.angle_gamma   90.00
#
_symmetry.space_group_name_H-M   'P 1'
#
loop_
_entity.id
_entity.type
_entity.pdbx_description
1 polymer ?
#
loop_
_entity_poly.entity_id
_entity_poly.type
_entity_poly.pdbx_seq_one_letter_code
_entity_poly.pdbx_strand_id
1 'polypeptide(L)'
;MSFSGLFYTAFLSVSLAFLAQAPEPKEMPDNKGSIEGENVYHNPTLNMTITLPGSWHFFDRTMYLTAEEKQKKKERYEKSLSTCQGPLCGHGEIDVALQSPASPPGVYTVNISAYKLSSEYQNRERHPLRKFAEVMTLGSLGDNWVPEGDLNYDPTRRKAAYRLIVHHKRTTTAKGFEYVADSNGRVFMLLGTATSEPEKLQSAIENMKFTNASHGGG
;
A
#
# COMPACT_ATOMS: atom_id res chain seq x y z
N MET A 1 -2.72 63.71 47.09
CA MET A 1 -2.87 64.25 45.72
C MET A 1 -2.03 63.40 44.78
N SER A 2 -2.67 62.94 43.71
CA SER A 2 -2.14 62.41 42.43
C SER A 2 -0.87 63.13 41.93
N PHE A 3 -0.01 62.65 41.01
CA PHE A 3 -0.11 61.84 39.78
C PHE A 3 1.37 61.64 39.31
N SER A 4 1.88 60.50 38.83
CA SER A 4 1.97 60.13 37.40
C SER A 4 3.39 59.68 37.00
N GLY A 5 3.47 58.70 36.08
CA GLY A 5 4.53 58.52 35.08
C GLY A 5 5.54 57.39 35.37
N LEU A 6 5.44 56.19 34.78
CA LEU A 6 5.93 55.80 33.43
C LEU A 6 7.48 55.84 33.38
N PHE A 7 8.27 54.80 33.00
CA PHE A 7 8.11 53.84 31.91
C PHE A 7 9.38 52.90 31.79
N TYR A 8 9.21 51.68 31.21
CA TYR A 8 10.17 50.77 30.51
C TYR A 8 11.27 50.00 31.31
N THR A 9 11.12 48.70 31.64
CA THR A 9 11.30 47.43 30.86
C THR A 9 12.72 47.08 30.36
N ALA A 10 13.21 45.91 30.79
CA ALA A 10 13.87 44.90 29.93
C ALA A 10 14.09 43.58 30.71
N PHE A 11 13.06 42.73 30.77
CA PHE A 11 13.26 41.30 31.03
C PHE A 11 13.59 40.65 29.68
N LEU A 12 14.86 40.31 29.48
CA LEU A 12 15.28 39.45 28.37
C LEU A 12 14.77 38.03 28.64
N SER A 13 13.61 37.71 28.10
CA SER A 13 13.16 36.33 27.94
C SER A 13 13.95 35.73 26.77
N VAL A 14 14.99 34.97 27.08
CA VAL A 14 15.66 34.11 26.10
C VAL A 14 14.74 32.92 25.85
N SER A 15 13.83 33.06 24.90
CA SER A 15 13.08 31.92 24.36
C SER A 15 14.04 31.09 23.51
N LEU A 16 14.59 30.03 24.11
CA LEU A 16 15.13 28.88 23.38
C LEU A 16 13.98 28.24 22.60
N ALA A 17 13.75 28.73 21.38
CA ALA A 17 12.96 28.03 20.39
C ALA A 17 13.74 26.76 20.03
N PHE A 18 13.42 25.64 20.70
CA PHE A 18 13.63 24.33 20.12
C PHE A 18 12.76 24.27 18.87
N LEU A 19 13.33 24.67 17.73
CA LEU A 19 12.88 24.20 16.43
C LEU A 19 12.95 22.68 16.51
N ALA A 20 11.82 22.04 16.77
CA ALA A 20 11.66 20.63 16.48
C ALA A 20 11.94 20.47 14.99
N GLN A 21 13.18 20.13 14.63
CA GLN A 21 13.49 19.65 13.30
C GLN A 21 12.59 18.45 13.09
N ALA A 22 11.56 18.64 12.26
CA ALA A 22 10.82 17.52 11.71
C ALA A 22 11.88 16.55 11.17
N PRO A 23 11.83 15.26 11.52
CA PRO A 23 12.79 14.30 11.00
C PRO A 23 12.82 14.45 9.48
N GLU A 24 14.02 14.61 8.90
CA GLU A 24 14.15 14.67 7.45
C GLU A 24 13.37 13.50 6.84
N PRO A 25 12.54 13.73 5.81
CA PRO A 25 11.80 12.65 5.18
C PRO A 25 12.80 11.59 4.76
N LYS A 26 12.72 10.39 5.35
CA LYS A 26 13.52 9.26 4.88
C LYS A 26 13.19 9.08 3.41
N GLU A 27 14.19 9.30 2.56
CA GLU A 27 14.07 9.07 1.13
C GLU A 27 13.67 7.61 0.93
N MET A 28 12.47 7.42 0.40
CA MET A 28 11.91 6.10 0.18
C MET A 28 12.61 5.49 -1.04
N PRO A 29 13.03 4.22 -1.01
CA PRO A 29 13.60 3.56 -2.19
C PRO A 29 12.70 3.71 -3.42
N ASP A 30 13.28 4.01 -4.59
CA ASP A 30 12.54 4.31 -5.83
C ASP A 30 11.49 3.25 -6.21
N ASN A 31 11.77 1.97 -5.89
CA ASN A 31 10.86 0.87 -6.18
C ASN A 31 9.57 0.88 -5.34
N LYS A 32 9.52 1.67 -4.26
CA LYS A 32 8.32 1.87 -3.42
C LYS A 32 7.40 2.96 -3.94
N GLY A 33 7.82 3.72 -4.95
CA GLY A 33 7.03 4.78 -5.55
C GLY A 33 7.00 6.06 -4.70
N SER A 34 6.18 7.02 -5.13
CA SER A 34 6.03 8.35 -4.54
C SER A 34 4.56 8.75 -4.42
N ILE A 35 4.29 9.78 -3.62
CA ILE A 35 2.99 10.44 -3.54
C ILE A 35 3.15 11.87 -4.05
N GLU A 36 2.46 12.20 -5.13
CA GLU A 36 2.41 13.53 -5.74
C GLU A 36 1.09 14.22 -5.38
N GLY A 37 1.13 15.51 -5.05
CA GLY A 37 -0.08 16.27 -4.72
C GLY A 37 -0.91 15.69 -3.57
N GLU A 38 -0.26 14.97 -2.65
CA GLU A 38 -0.84 14.28 -1.48
C GLU A 38 -1.69 13.03 -1.77
N ASN A 39 -2.15 12.82 -3.01
CA ASN A 39 -3.13 11.77 -3.29
C ASN A 39 -2.85 10.94 -4.55
N VAL A 40 -1.86 11.30 -5.36
CA VAL A 40 -1.49 10.53 -6.53
C VAL A 40 -0.30 9.64 -6.18
N TYR A 41 -0.56 8.34 -6.01
CA TYR A 41 0.50 7.36 -5.85
C TYR A 41 1.04 6.95 -7.22
N HIS A 42 2.34 7.13 -7.42
CA HIS A 42 3.05 6.71 -8.61
C HIS A 42 4.09 5.64 -8.27
N ASN A 43 4.07 4.50 -8.97
CA ASN A 43 5.10 3.48 -8.86
C ASN A 43 5.72 3.24 -10.25
N PRO A 44 6.95 3.72 -10.50
CA PRO A 44 7.60 3.59 -11.82
C PRO A 44 7.96 2.13 -12.12
N THR A 45 8.32 1.34 -11.12
CA THR A 45 8.66 -0.08 -11.29
C THR A 45 7.48 -0.89 -11.83
N LEU A 46 6.26 -0.56 -11.39
CA LEU A 46 5.01 -1.15 -11.88
C LEU A 46 4.37 -0.35 -13.02
N ASN A 47 4.97 0.75 -13.50
CA ASN A 47 4.36 1.68 -14.46
C ASN A 47 2.93 2.03 -14.07
N MET A 48 2.68 2.29 -12.80
CA MET A 48 1.35 2.31 -12.20
C MET A 48 1.10 3.67 -11.55
N THR A 49 -0.08 4.23 -11.76
CA THR A 49 -0.51 5.47 -11.11
C THR A 49 -1.93 5.32 -10.60
N ILE A 50 -2.16 5.74 -9.35
CA ILE A 50 -3.45 5.67 -8.67
C ILE A 50 -3.76 7.04 -8.07
N THR A 51 -4.90 7.61 -8.43
CA THR A 51 -5.42 8.81 -7.76
C THR A 51 -6.33 8.35 -6.63
N LEU A 52 -5.87 8.49 -5.39
CA LEU A 52 -6.54 8.02 -4.19
C LEU A 52 -7.43 9.12 -3.57
N PRO A 53 -8.44 8.76 -2.76
CA PRO A 53 -9.31 9.74 -2.10
C PRO A 53 -8.61 10.37 -0.89
N GLY A 54 -8.62 11.71 -0.81
CA GLY A 54 -8.00 12.44 0.30
C GLY A 54 -6.47 12.40 0.29
N SER A 55 -5.83 12.74 1.42
CA SER A 55 -4.37 12.82 1.53
C SER A 55 -3.78 11.55 2.12
N TRP A 56 -2.69 11.06 1.55
CA TRP A 56 -2.06 9.78 1.85
C TRP A 56 -0.61 9.95 2.27
N HIS A 57 -0.12 8.97 3.01
CA HIS A 57 1.28 8.89 3.41
C HIS A 57 1.72 7.43 3.44
N PHE A 58 3.03 7.21 3.35
CA PHE A 58 3.62 5.91 3.62
C PHE A 58 3.56 5.59 5.10
N PHE A 59 3.13 4.37 5.42
CA PHE A 59 2.98 3.91 6.79
C PHE A 59 3.84 2.66 7.03
N ASP A 60 4.63 2.68 8.10
CA ASP A 60 5.37 1.49 8.54
C ASP A 60 4.44 0.58 9.34
N ARG A 61 4.02 -0.53 8.74
CA ARG A 61 3.19 -1.56 9.38
C ARG A 61 3.77 -2.13 10.66
N THR A 62 5.07 -1.96 10.89
CA THR A 62 5.75 -2.44 12.10
C THR A 62 5.80 -1.38 13.21
N MET A 63 5.34 -0.15 13.00
CA MET A 63 5.48 0.92 13.99
C MET A 63 4.73 0.63 15.31
N TYR A 64 3.64 -0.13 15.25
CA TYR A 64 2.86 -0.53 16.42
C TYR A 64 3.29 -1.88 17.03
N LEU A 65 4.25 -2.57 16.41
CA LEU A 65 4.74 -3.84 16.91
C LEU A 65 5.81 -3.60 17.99
N THR A 66 5.71 -4.36 19.08
CA THR A 66 6.78 -4.47 20.07
C THR A 66 8.04 -5.07 19.46
N ALA A 67 9.20 -4.87 20.09
CA ALA A 67 10.46 -5.46 19.64
C ALA A 67 10.39 -6.99 19.57
N GLU A 68 9.71 -7.62 20.54
CA GLU A 68 9.49 -9.06 20.57
C GLU A 68 8.63 -9.54 19.40
N GLU A 69 7.55 -8.83 19.07
CA GLU A 69 6.71 -9.16 17.92
C GLU A 69 7.45 -8.99 16.59
N LYS A 70 8.28 -7.94 16.47
CA LYS A 70 9.14 -7.74 15.29
C LYS A 70 10.10 -8.92 15.12
N GLN A 71 10.74 -9.36 16.20
CA GLN A 71 11.65 -10.50 16.18
C GLN A 71 10.91 -11.81 15.83
N LYS A 72 9.77 -12.10 16.47
CA LYS A 72 8.94 -13.27 16.15
C LYS A 72 8.44 -13.27 14.71
N LYS A 73 8.13 -12.09 14.14
CA LYS A 73 7.73 -11.96 12.73
C LYS A 73 8.91 -12.24 11.81
N LYS A 74 10.10 -11.73 12.14
CA LYS A 74 11.33 -12.00 11.40
C LYS A 74 11.68 -13.49 11.40
N GLU A 75 11.68 -14.15 12.55
CA GLU A 75 11.97 -15.59 12.66
C GLU A 75 10.98 -16.45 11.89
N ARG A 76 9.67 -16.14 11.97
CA ARG A 76 8.64 -16.82 11.18
C ARG A 76 8.87 -16.63 9.68
N TYR A 77 9.26 -15.44 9.27
CA TYR A 77 9.55 -15.12 7.88
C TYR A 77 10.79 -15.89 7.38
N GLU A 78 11.89 -15.88 8.13
CA GLU A 78 13.12 -16.61 7.78
C GLU A 78 12.88 -18.12 7.69
N LYS A 79 12.10 -18.67 8.63
CA LYS A 79 11.67 -20.08 8.57
C LYS A 79 10.78 -20.35 7.35
N SER A 80 9.88 -19.44 7.02
CA SER A 80 9.04 -19.58 5.83
C SER A 80 9.87 -19.57 4.55
N LEU A 81 10.87 -18.69 4.47
CA LEU A 81 11.76 -18.58 3.30
C LEU A 81 12.55 -19.87 3.04
N SER A 82 13.06 -20.52 4.09
CA SER A 82 13.87 -21.74 3.92
C SER A 82 13.09 -22.92 3.34
N THR A 83 11.77 -22.93 3.47
CA THR A 83 10.89 -23.98 2.94
C THR A 83 10.05 -23.53 1.75
N CYS A 84 10.14 -22.26 1.33
CA CYS A 84 9.30 -21.73 0.26
C CYS A 84 9.81 -22.19 -1.11
N GLN A 85 8.92 -22.76 -1.92
CA GLN A 85 9.19 -23.07 -3.32
C GLN A 85 8.12 -22.46 -4.24
N GLY A 86 8.54 -21.99 -5.41
CA GLY A 86 7.65 -21.46 -6.45
C GLY A 86 7.80 -19.96 -6.71
N PRO A 87 6.90 -19.38 -7.54
CA PRO A 87 7.12 -18.08 -8.14
C PRO A 87 6.94 -16.88 -7.21
N LEU A 88 6.27 -17.09 -6.08
CA LEU A 88 5.96 -16.05 -5.08
C LEU A 88 6.85 -16.19 -3.84
N CYS A 89 7.86 -17.06 -3.89
CA CYS A 89 8.78 -17.29 -2.80
C CYS A 89 9.92 -16.27 -2.78
N GLY A 90 10.13 -15.64 -1.64
CA GLY A 90 11.11 -14.57 -1.45
C GLY A 90 10.50 -13.30 -0.88
N HIS A 91 11.32 -12.26 -0.76
CA HIS A 91 10.83 -10.92 -0.45
C HIS A 91 10.19 -10.34 -1.71
N GLY A 92 8.97 -9.82 -1.61
CA GLY A 92 8.37 -9.03 -2.68
C GLY A 92 9.28 -7.84 -2.98
N GLU A 93 9.72 -7.69 -4.23
CA GLU A 93 10.61 -6.58 -4.62
C GLU A 93 9.98 -5.22 -4.27
N ILE A 94 8.65 -5.17 -4.25
CA ILE A 94 7.87 -4.03 -3.76
C ILE A 94 7.05 -4.52 -2.59
N ASP A 95 7.15 -3.81 -1.47
CA ASP A 95 6.29 -3.97 -0.29
C ASP A 95 6.01 -2.59 0.30
N VAL A 96 4.81 -2.09 0.05
CA VAL A 96 4.39 -0.72 0.34
C VAL A 96 3.09 -0.75 1.10
N ALA A 97 2.97 0.10 2.11
CA ALA A 97 1.72 0.36 2.80
C ALA A 97 1.48 1.87 2.85
N LEU A 98 0.28 2.26 2.44
CA LEU A 98 -0.22 3.63 2.45
C LEU A 98 -1.42 3.70 3.39
N GLN A 99 -1.61 4.84 4.05
CA GLN A 99 -2.75 5.06 4.94
C GLN A 99 -3.32 6.48 4.77
N SER A 100 -4.64 6.60 4.99
CA SER A 100 -5.34 7.90 5.06
C SER A 100 -6.48 7.82 6.11
N PRO A 101 -6.67 8.83 6.98
CA PRO A 101 -5.78 9.98 7.20
C PRO A 101 -4.46 9.56 7.87
N ALA A 102 -3.54 10.50 8.05
CA ALA A 102 -2.23 10.25 8.66
C ALA A 102 -2.30 9.80 10.13
N SER A 103 -3.32 10.27 10.85
CA SER A 103 -3.54 9.91 12.24
C SER A 103 -4.41 8.66 12.36
N PRO A 104 -4.04 7.67 13.18
CA PRO A 104 -4.88 6.52 13.44
C PRO A 104 -6.18 6.90 14.19
N PRO A 105 -7.28 6.13 13.98
CA PRO A 105 -7.38 5.02 13.04
C PRO A 105 -7.52 5.50 11.60
N GLY A 106 -6.71 4.93 10.70
CA GLY A 106 -6.83 5.18 9.26
C GLY A 106 -8.19 4.70 8.75
N VAL A 107 -8.85 5.53 7.94
CA VAL A 107 -10.10 5.20 7.26
C VAL A 107 -9.81 4.26 6.08
N TYR A 108 -8.74 4.55 5.35
CA TYR A 108 -8.29 3.78 4.21
C TYR A 108 -6.87 3.26 4.43
N THR A 109 -6.60 2.05 3.94
CA THR A 109 -5.23 1.57 3.77
C THR A 109 -5.07 0.95 2.38
N VAL A 110 -3.87 1.07 1.80
CA VAL A 110 -3.51 0.39 0.56
C VAL A 110 -2.19 -0.33 0.78
N ASN A 111 -2.17 -1.64 0.57
CA ASN A 111 -0.98 -2.47 0.60
C ASN A 111 -0.66 -2.94 -0.81
N ILE A 112 0.60 -2.84 -1.21
CA ILE A 112 1.05 -3.24 -2.55
C ILE A 112 2.26 -4.15 -2.37
N SER A 113 2.13 -5.37 -2.87
CA SER A 113 3.20 -6.38 -2.89
C SER A 113 3.45 -6.83 -4.32
N ALA A 114 4.70 -6.79 -4.78
CA ALA A 114 5.04 -7.24 -6.13
C ALA A 114 6.22 -8.21 -6.14
N TYR A 115 6.15 -9.20 -7.02
CA TYR A 115 7.14 -10.27 -7.17
C TYR A 115 7.65 -10.29 -8.60
N LYS A 116 8.98 -10.23 -8.75
CA LYS A 116 9.63 -10.43 -10.03
C LYS A 116 9.64 -11.92 -10.36
N LEU A 117 8.96 -12.27 -11.45
CA LEU A 117 8.87 -13.65 -11.88
C LEU A 117 10.11 -14.05 -12.67
N SER A 118 10.61 -15.27 -12.47
CA SER A 118 11.56 -15.88 -13.40
C SER A 118 10.92 -16.06 -14.77
N SER A 119 11.73 -16.20 -15.83
CA SER A 119 11.23 -16.30 -17.21
C SER A 119 10.24 -17.45 -17.41
N GLU A 120 10.41 -18.56 -16.68
CA GLU A 120 9.48 -19.69 -16.68
C GLU A 120 8.06 -19.26 -16.31
N TYR A 121 7.92 -18.52 -15.20
CA TYR A 121 6.62 -18.12 -14.64
C TYR A 121 5.98 -16.91 -15.32
N GLN A 122 6.66 -16.30 -16.30
CA GLN A 122 6.10 -15.23 -17.12
C GLN A 122 5.26 -15.75 -18.29
N ASN A 123 5.38 -17.03 -18.66
CA ASN A 123 4.53 -17.62 -19.69
C ASN A 123 3.10 -17.80 -19.16
N ARG A 124 2.14 -17.02 -19.67
CA ARG A 124 0.74 -17.03 -19.21
C ARG A 124 -0.10 -18.19 -19.71
N GLU A 125 0.33 -18.86 -20.78
CA GLU A 125 -0.31 -20.10 -21.24
C GLU A 125 -0.04 -21.24 -20.26
N ARG A 126 1.20 -21.32 -19.75
CA ARG A 126 1.62 -22.34 -18.77
C ARG A 126 1.28 -21.96 -17.33
N HIS A 127 1.42 -20.68 -17.00
CA HIS A 127 1.17 -20.12 -15.67
C HIS A 127 0.15 -18.97 -15.77
N PRO A 128 -1.15 -19.30 -15.89
CA PRO A 128 -2.21 -18.30 -15.97
C PRO A 128 -2.22 -17.39 -14.74
N LEU A 129 -2.46 -16.10 -14.97
CA LEU A 129 -2.56 -15.08 -13.91
C LEU A 129 -3.58 -15.47 -12.83
N ARG A 130 -4.65 -16.19 -13.20
CA ARG A 130 -5.67 -16.68 -12.26
C ARG A 130 -5.08 -17.43 -11.07
N LYS A 131 -4.10 -18.32 -11.31
CA LYS A 131 -3.49 -19.13 -10.24
C LYS A 131 -2.70 -18.25 -9.25
N PHE A 132 -2.02 -17.22 -9.77
CA PHE A 132 -1.37 -16.23 -8.93
C PHE A 132 -2.40 -15.46 -8.11
N ALA A 133 -3.48 -15.03 -8.77
CA ALA A 133 -4.54 -14.31 -8.10
C ALA A 133 -5.17 -15.13 -6.98
N GLU A 134 -5.52 -16.40 -7.21
CA GLU A 134 -6.05 -17.30 -6.17
C GLU A 134 -5.12 -17.42 -4.95
N VAL A 135 -3.82 -17.61 -5.18
CA VAL A 135 -2.83 -17.71 -4.07
C VAL A 135 -2.65 -16.38 -3.35
N MET A 136 -2.52 -15.27 -4.09
CA MET A 136 -2.28 -13.96 -3.50
C MET A 136 -3.51 -13.41 -2.80
N THR A 137 -4.72 -13.74 -3.25
CA THR A 137 -5.99 -13.27 -2.67
C THR A 137 -6.47 -14.24 -1.59
N LEU A 138 -7.26 -15.24 -1.99
CA LEU A 138 -7.87 -16.26 -1.14
C LEU A 138 -6.84 -16.99 -0.26
N GLY A 139 -5.64 -17.26 -0.79
CA GLY A 139 -4.56 -17.91 -0.04
C GLY A 139 -3.89 -17.03 1.02
N SER A 140 -4.04 -15.71 0.94
CA SER A 140 -3.49 -14.75 1.93
C SER A 140 -4.55 -14.07 2.78
N LEU A 141 -5.82 -14.43 2.56
CA LEU A 141 -6.96 -13.85 3.25
C LEU A 141 -6.88 -14.19 4.75
N GLY A 142 -6.73 -13.17 5.58
CA GLY A 142 -6.71 -13.36 7.03
C GLY A 142 -8.06 -13.83 7.58
N ASP A 143 -8.04 -14.47 8.74
CA ASP A 143 -9.23 -15.10 9.36
C ASP A 143 -10.43 -14.19 9.58
N ASN A 144 -10.26 -12.87 9.52
CA ASN A 144 -11.30 -11.89 9.76
C ASN A 144 -11.97 -11.36 8.50
N TRP A 145 -11.49 -11.73 7.31
CA TRP A 145 -12.04 -11.30 6.03
C TRP A 145 -12.80 -12.44 5.34
N VAL A 146 -13.88 -12.10 4.64
CA VAL A 146 -14.72 -13.06 3.91
C VAL A 146 -14.93 -12.55 2.49
N PRO A 147 -14.80 -13.40 1.46
CA PRO A 147 -15.09 -13.01 0.09
C PRO A 147 -16.55 -12.62 -0.14
N GLU A 148 -16.76 -11.61 -0.97
CA GLU A 148 -18.05 -11.23 -1.54
C GLU A 148 -18.12 -11.70 -2.99
N GLY A 149 -18.57 -12.94 -3.15
CA GLY A 149 -18.61 -13.60 -4.45
C GLY A 149 -17.24 -14.15 -4.87
N ASP A 150 -17.08 -14.31 -6.19
CA ASP A 150 -15.94 -15.01 -6.77
C ASP A 150 -14.78 -14.09 -7.14
N LEU A 151 -13.60 -14.68 -7.29
CA LEU A 151 -12.45 -14.05 -7.93
C LEU A 151 -12.77 -13.83 -9.42
N ASN A 152 -12.96 -12.56 -9.80
CA ASN A 152 -13.47 -12.19 -11.11
C ASN A 152 -12.37 -11.64 -12.00
N TYR A 153 -12.35 -12.09 -13.26
CA TYR A 153 -11.54 -11.45 -14.30
C TYR A 153 -12.18 -10.11 -14.67
N ASP A 154 -11.37 -9.05 -14.75
CA ASP A 154 -11.81 -7.73 -15.17
C ASP A 154 -11.37 -7.46 -16.62
N PRO A 155 -12.24 -7.70 -17.62
CA PRO A 155 -11.91 -7.52 -19.03
C PRO A 155 -11.89 -6.04 -19.44
N THR A 156 -12.42 -5.14 -18.61
CA THR A 156 -12.56 -3.71 -18.95
C THR A 156 -11.23 -2.97 -18.81
N ARG A 157 -10.24 -3.60 -18.16
CA ARG A 157 -8.91 -3.05 -18.03
C ARG A 157 -8.05 -3.38 -19.23
N ARG A 158 -7.23 -2.41 -19.64
CA ARG A 158 -6.21 -2.58 -20.69
C ARG A 158 -5.18 -3.66 -20.38
N LYS A 159 -5.14 -4.16 -19.13
CA LYS A 159 -4.34 -5.29 -18.70
C LYS A 159 -5.23 -6.33 -18.02
N ALA A 160 -5.01 -7.60 -18.37
CA ALA A 160 -5.59 -8.75 -17.70
C ALA A 160 -5.38 -8.64 -16.18
N ALA A 161 -6.48 -8.70 -15.43
CA ALA A 161 -6.43 -8.61 -13.98
C ALA A 161 -7.57 -9.38 -13.33
N TYR A 162 -7.33 -9.81 -12.09
CA TYR A 162 -8.32 -10.44 -11.25
C TYR A 162 -8.62 -9.55 -10.05
N ARG A 163 -9.90 -9.48 -9.69
CA ARG A 163 -10.37 -8.75 -8.51
C ARG A 163 -11.15 -9.65 -7.58
N LEU A 164 -11.00 -9.42 -6.28
CA LEU A 164 -11.82 -10.01 -5.23
C LEU A 164 -12.24 -8.91 -4.27
N ILE A 165 -13.54 -8.85 -3.97
CA ILE A 165 -14.08 -7.97 -2.93
C ILE A 165 -14.23 -8.83 -1.68
N VAL A 166 -13.87 -8.27 -0.53
CA VAL A 166 -13.99 -8.93 0.77
C VAL A 166 -14.66 -7.99 1.77
N HIS A 167 -15.27 -8.53 2.82
CA HIS A 167 -15.73 -7.75 3.96
C HIS A 167 -15.22 -8.33 5.27
N HIS A 168 -15.19 -7.50 6.31
CA HIS A 168 -14.81 -7.95 7.63
C HIS A 168 -15.95 -8.73 8.30
N LYS A 169 -15.67 -9.91 8.87
CA LYS A 169 -16.66 -10.83 9.47
C LYS A 169 -17.63 -10.19 10.45
N ARG A 170 -17.16 -9.19 11.21
CA ARG A 170 -17.95 -8.51 12.26
C ARG A 170 -18.56 -7.20 11.81
N THR A 171 -18.10 -6.63 10.69
CA THR A 171 -18.46 -5.29 10.22
C THR A 171 -18.49 -5.30 8.71
N THR A 172 -19.63 -5.74 8.15
CA THR A 172 -19.81 -5.89 6.69
C THR A 172 -19.71 -4.58 5.92
N THR A 173 -19.80 -3.44 6.61
CA THR A 173 -19.56 -2.09 6.07
C THR A 173 -18.08 -1.83 5.77
N ALA A 174 -17.16 -2.51 6.47
CA ALA A 174 -15.74 -2.45 6.17
C ALA A 174 -15.43 -3.40 5.00
N LYS A 175 -14.87 -2.85 3.92
CA LYS A 175 -14.60 -3.59 2.69
C LYS A 175 -13.11 -3.65 2.41
N GLY A 176 -12.70 -4.73 1.76
CA GLY A 176 -11.40 -4.88 1.13
C GLY A 176 -11.56 -5.10 -0.37
N PHE A 177 -10.59 -4.60 -1.14
CA PHE A 177 -10.53 -4.68 -2.58
C PHE A 177 -9.17 -5.21 -2.97
N GLU A 178 -9.13 -6.48 -3.35
CA GLU A 178 -7.93 -7.16 -3.78
C GLU A 178 -7.86 -7.15 -5.30
N TYR A 179 -6.71 -6.77 -5.83
CA TYR A 179 -6.46 -6.65 -7.26
C TYR A 179 -5.12 -7.26 -7.60
N VAL A 180 -5.11 -8.23 -8.51
CA VAL A 180 -3.89 -8.94 -8.96
C VAL A 180 -3.73 -8.79 -10.46
N ALA A 181 -2.57 -8.30 -10.88
CA ALA A 181 -2.25 -8.06 -12.28
C ALA A 181 -0.75 -8.20 -12.58
N ASP A 182 -0.45 -8.25 -13.87
CA ASP A 182 0.93 -8.16 -14.37
C ASP A 182 1.32 -6.74 -14.73
N SER A 183 2.52 -6.36 -14.32
CA SER A 183 3.14 -5.15 -14.83
C SER A 183 4.65 -5.27 -14.88
N ASN A 184 5.23 -4.96 -16.04
CA ASN A 184 6.67 -4.83 -16.23
C ASN A 184 7.47 -6.06 -15.70
N GLY A 185 7.04 -7.27 -16.09
CA GLY A 185 7.67 -8.54 -15.68
C GLY A 185 7.42 -8.96 -14.22
N ARG A 186 6.50 -8.28 -13.52
CA ARG A 186 6.12 -8.59 -12.14
C ARG A 186 4.65 -8.95 -12.08
N VAL A 187 4.33 -9.89 -11.21
CA VAL A 187 2.95 -10.04 -10.70
C VAL A 187 2.86 -9.24 -9.42
N PHE A 188 1.81 -8.44 -9.27
CA PHE A 188 1.59 -7.68 -8.05
C PHE A 188 0.17 -7.87 -7.54
N MET A 189 0.02 -7.70 -6.23
CA MET A 189 -1.26 -7.56 -5.56
C MET A 189 -1.35 -6.18 -4.94
N LEU A 190 -2.48 -5.52 -5.16
CA LEU A 190 -2.92 -4.37 -4.41
C LEU A 190 -4.12 -4.77 -3.55
N LEU A 191 -4.03 -4.52 -2.24
CA LEU A 191 -5.13 -4.65 -1.30
C LEU A 191 -5.47 -3.27 -0.74
N GLY A 192 -6.63 -2.74 -1.13
CA GLY A 192 -7.22 -1.57 -0.50
C GLY A 192 -8.21 -1.99 0.58
N THR A 193 -8.20 -1.37 1.77
CA THR A 193 -9.26 -1.55 2.77
C THR A 193 -9.86 -0.22 3.16
N ALA A 194 -11.17 -0.20 3.39
CA ALA A 194 -11.94 0.97 3.77
C ALA A 194 -12.84 0.63 4.95
N THR A 195 -12.75 1.39 6.04
CA THR A 195 -13.66 1.27 7.19
C THR A 195 -14.92 2.14 7.04
N SER A 196 -14.88 3.14 6.16
CA SER A 196 -16.01 3.95 5.71
C SER A 196 -15.85 4.34 4.23
N GLU A 197 -16.94 4.73 3.57
CA GLU A 197 -16.96 5.17 2.16
C GLU A 197 -16.22 4.22 1.18
N PRO A 198 -16.47 2.89 1.26
CA PRO A 198 -15.74 1.88 0.48
C PRO A 198 -15.80 2.11 -1.03
N GLU A 199 -16.89 2.68 -1.52
CA GLU A 199 -17.11 3.01 -2.94
C GLU A 199 -16.06 4.00 -3.50
N LYS A 200 -15.58 4.94 -2.68
CA LYS A 200 -14.56 5.92 -3.13
C LYS A 200 -13.21 5.24 -3.35
N LEU A 201 -12.81 4.37 -2.42
CA LEU A 201 -11.55 3.64 -2.55
C LEU A 201 -11.62 2.60 -3.69
N GLN A 202 -12.75 1.90 -3.81
CA GLN A 202 -12.97 0.98 -4.92
C GLN A 202 -12.82 1.69 -6.26
N SER A 203 -13.51 2.82 -6.45
CA SER A 203 -13.45 3.59 -7.68
C SER A 203 -12.03 4.08 -8.00
N ALA A 204 -11.26 4.51 -6.99
CA ALA A 204 -9.86 4.90 -7.17
C ALA A 204 -8.99 3.73 -7.68
N ILE A 205 -9.13 2.53 -7.10
CA ILE A 205 -8.40 1.33 -7.51
C ILE A 205 -8.84 0.86 -8.90
N GLU A 206 -10.15 0.98 -9.20
CA GLU A 206 -10.73 0.68 -10.51
C GLU A 206 -10.22 1.61 -11.61
N ASN A 207 -9.96 2.88 -11.30
CA ASN A 207 -9.41 3.88 -12.21
C ASN A 207 -7.88 3.93 -12.27
N MET A 208 -7.19 2.99 -11.60
CA MET A 208 -5.73 2.86 -11.68
C MET A 208 -5.25 2.75 -13.13
N LYS A 209 -4.23 3.54 -13.47
CA LYS A 209 -3.66 3.63 -14.81
C LYS A 209 -2.32 2.92 -14.89
N PHE A 210 -2.09 2.26 -16.02
CA PHE A 210 -0.77 1.78 -16.40
C PHE A 210 -0.23 2.62 -17.55
N THR A 211 0.94 3.21 -17.38
CA THR A 211 1.67 3.85 -18.48
C THR A 211 2.39 2.77 -19.26
N ASN A 212 1.77 2.26 -20.32
CA ASN A 212 2.48 1.39 -21.24
C ASN A 212 3.56 2.20 -21.97
N ALA A 213 4.82 1.77 -21.87
CA ALA A 213 5.70 1.88 -23.03
C ALA A 213 5.02 1.10 -24.17
N SER A 214 4.91 1.75 -25.32
CA SER A 214 4.39 1.24 -26.59
C SER A 214 4.57 -0.27 -26.82
N HIS A 215 3.55 -0.89 -27.41
CA HIS A 215 3.66 -2.20 -28.06
C HIS A 215 4.95 -2.29 -28.90
N GLY A 216 5.87 -3.16 -28.49
CA GLY A 216 6.91 -3.66 -29.38
C GLY A 216 6.31 -4.78 -30.22
N GLY A 217 5.68 -4.40 -31.34
CA GLY A 217 5.46 -5.33 -32.44
C GLY A 217 6.80 -5.68 -33.08
N GLY A 218 6.92 -6.95 -33.46
CA GLY A 218 8.05 -7.57 -34.18
C GLY A 218 7.81 -9.06 -34.26
#